data_AF-A0A6A3G1J9-F1
#
_entry.id   AF-A0A6A3G1J9-F1
#
_cell.length_a   1.000
_cell.length_b   1.000
_cell.length_c   1.000
_cell.angle_alpha   90.00
_cell.angle_beta   90.00
_cell.angle_gamma   90.00
#
_symmetry.space_group_name_H-M   'P 1'
#
loop_
_entity.id
_entity.type
_entity.pdbx_description
1 polymer ?
#
loop_
_entity_poly.entity_id
_entity_poly.type
_entity_poly.pdbx_seq_one_letter_code
_entity_poly.pdbx_strand_id
1 'polypeptide(L)'
;MQAFDAVKQVLAEAPILAVADQDRPFHVVCDASDFAIECAPMQHDHELYSAVDDNADRVVVPGDHELKLKITYEYHDAPTSGHPGREKTYLLLTRDFYWSHQYKWVRKYVRACE
;
A
#
# COMPACT_ATOMS: atom_id res chain seq x y z
N MET A 1 7.77 -4.77 -17.31
CA MET A 1 6.63 -5.19 -16.47
C MET A 1 6.78 -6.59 -15.86
N GLN A 2 7.82 -7.38 -16.16
CA GLN A 2 7.98 -8.73 -15.58
C GLN A 2 8.32 -8.74 -14.07
N ALA A 3 8.99 -7.70 -13.55
CA ALA A 3 9.31 -7.61 -12.11
C ALA A 3 8.08 -7.39 -11.21
N PHE A 4 7.01 -6.82 -11.79
CA PHE A 4 5.76 -6.52 -11.10
C PHE A 4 4.88 -7.76 -10.91
N ASP A 5 4.84 -8.62 -11.95
CA ASP A 5 4.11 -9.88 -11.89
C ASP A 5 4.72 -10.83 -10.84
N ALA A 6 6.05 -10.84 -10.71
CA ALA A 6 6.74 -11.59 -9.68
C ALA A 6 6.39 -11.12 -8.25
N VAL A 7 6.27 -9.80 -8.03
CA VAL A 7 5.85 -9.25 -6.73
C VAL A 7 4.40 -9.61 -6.43
N LYS A 8 3.50 -9.51 -7.44
CA LYS A 8 2.11 -9.93 -7.30
C LYS A 8 1.96 -11.42 -6.99
N GLN A 9 2.75 -12.25 -7.63
CA GLN A 9 2.72 -13.70 -7.41
C GLN A 9 3.19 -14.07 -6.00
N VAL A 10 4.30 -13.48 -5.52
CA VAL A 10 4.80 -13.70 -4.14
C VAL A 10 3.78 -13.23 -3.09
N LEU A 11 3.05 -12.14 -3.36
CA LEU A 11 2.02 -11.61 -2.45
C LEU A 11 0.73 -12.44 -2.45
N ALA A 12 0.42 -13.16 -3.53
CA ALA A 12 -0.74 -14.04 -3.60
C ALA A 12 -0.51 -15.41 -2.90
N GLU A 13 0.74 -15.81 -2.69
CA GLU A 13 1.12 -17.12 -2.15
C GLU A 13 1.43 -17.11 -0.63
N ALA A 14 1.71 -15.94 -0.05
CA ALA A 14 2.00 -15.76 1.38
C ALA A 14 0.72 -15.68 2.25
N PRO A 15 0.77 -15.88 3.58
CA PRO A 15 -0.40 -15.89 4.47
C PRO A 15 -0.94 -14.47 4.74
N ILE A 16 -1.03 -13.66 3.69
CA ILE A 16 -1.40 -12.23 3.67
C ILE A 16 -2.93 -12.08 3.62
N LEU A 17 -3.67 -13.16 3.27
CA LEU A 17 -5.11 -13.26 3.43
C LEU A 17 -5.46 -13.77 4.85
N ALA A 18 -5.46 -12.87 5.84
CA ALA A 18 -6.31 -13.09 6.99
C ALA A 18 -7.75 -12.83 6.55
N VAL A 19 -8.53 -13.89 6.32
CA VAL A 19 -9.95 -13.77 6.01
C VAL A 19 -10.65 -13.19 7.25
N ALA A 20 -11.41 -12.12 7.06
CA ALA A 20 -12.18 -11.49 8.13
C ALA A 20 -13.21 -12.47 8.72
N ASP A 21 -13.22 -12.61 10.04
CA ASP A 21 -14.23 -13.40 10.76
C ASP A 21 -15.49 -12.53 10.88
N GLN A 22 -16.52 -12.84 10.10
CA GLN A 22 -17.76 -12.06 10.04
C GLN A 22 -18.58 -12.12 11.34
N ASP A 23 -18.28 -13.06 12.23
CA ASP A 23 -18.98 -13.24 13.51
C ASP A 23 -18.30 -12.48 14.67
N ARG A 24 -17.22 -11.72 14.40
CA ARG A 24 -16.45 -11.00 15.42
C ARG A 24 -16.40 -9.49 15.18
N PRO A 25 -16.27 -8.69 16.25
CA PRO A 25 -16.12 -7.25 16.13
C PRO A 25 -14.76 -6.89 15.51
N PHE A 26 -14.80 -5.97 14.56
CA PHE A 26 -13.63 -5.34 13.95
C PHE A 26 -13.27 -4.05 14.71
N HIS A 27 -11.98 -3.73 14.76
CA HIS A 27 -11.52 -2.39 15.12
C HIS A 27 -11.14 -1.64 13.85
N VAL A 28 -11.74 -0.48 13.57
CA VAL A 28 -11.34 0.33 12.42
C VAL A 28 -10.16 1.20 12.83
N VAL A 29 -9.02 1.03 12.16
CA VAL A 29 -7.89 1.95 12.27
C VAL A 29 -7.97 2.90 11.09
N CYS A 30 -8.03 4.20 11.38
CA CYS A 30 -7.94 5.23 10.35
C CYS A 30 -6.63 5.99 10.52
N ASP A 31 -5.91 6.18 9.42
CA ASP A 31 -4.91 7.23 9.31
C ASP A 31 -5.48 8.42 8.52
N ALA A 32 -5.08 9.62 8.92
CA ALA A 32 -5.50 10.85 8.25
C ALA A 32 -4.25 11.56 7.74
N SER A 33 -4.26 11.88 6.46
CA SER A 33 -3.30 12.78 5.82
C SER A 33 -3.96 14.11 5.49
N ASP A 34 -3.17 15.11 5.09
CA ASP A 34 -3.66 16.44 4.68
C ASP A 34 -4.64 16.39 3.49
N PHE A 35 -4.79 15.25 2.82
CA PHE A 35 -5.55 15.09 1.58
C PHE A 35 -6.59 13.98 1.61
N ALA A 36 -6.43 12.98 2.48
CA ALA A 36 -7.34 11.83 2.54
C ALA A 36 -7.36 11.21 3.94
N ILE A 37 -8.51 10.65 4.29
CA ILE A 37 -8.67 9.73 5.41
C ILE A 37 -8.66 8.33 4.82
N GLU A 38 -7.77 7.48 5.33
CA GLU A 38 -7.63 6.09 4.95
C GLU A 38 -8.01 5.24 6.16
N CYS A 39 -8.94 4.29 6.00
CA CYS A 39 -9.41 3.43 7.08
C CYS A 39 -9.28 1.96 6.68
N ALA A 40 -8.77 1.13 7.58
CA ALA A 40 -8.70 -0.31 7.44
C ALA A 40 -9.29 -1.01 8.68
N PRO A 41 -10.11 -2.05 8.50
CA PRO A 41 -10.54 -2.91 9.60
C PRO A 41 -9.37 -3.77 10.08
N MET A 42 -9.30 -4.00 11.38
CA MET A 42 -8.33 -4.86 12.02
C MET A 42 -9.04 -5.91 12.89
N GLN A 43 -8.48 -7.11 12.91
CA GLN A 43 -8.85 -8.18 13.83
C GLN A 43 -7.61 -9.00 14.17
N HIS A 44 -7.48 -9.42 15.43
CA HIS A 44 -6.33 -10.19 15.92
C HIS A 44 -4.97 -9.52 15.64
N ASP A 45 -4.90 -8.18 15.73
CA ASP A 45 -3.72 -7.36 15.40
C ASP A 45 -3.20 -7.51 13.94
N HIS A 46 -4.03 -8.07 13.06
CA HIS A 46 -3.80 -8.11 11.63
C HIS A 46 -4.73 -7.13 10.91
N GLU A 47 -4.16 -6.36 9.96
CA GLU A 47 -4.93 -5.58 9.00
C GLU A 47 -5.75 -6.53 8.14
N LEU A 48 -7.08 -6.36 8.16
CA LEU A 48 -8.03 -7.08 7.33
C LEU A 48 -8.39 -6.22 6.13
N TYR A 49 -8.66 -6.85 5.00
CA TYR A 49 -9.34 -6.17 3.89
C TYR A 49 -10.80 -5.92 4.30
N SER A 50 -11.22 -4.65 4.41
CA SER A 50 -12.52 -4.28 3.82
C SER A 50 -12.21 -3.68 2.48
N ALA A 51 -12.85 -4.17 1.43
CA ALA A 51 -12.97 -3.41 0.21
C ALA A 51 -13.51 -2.02 0.59
N VAL A 52 -12.64 -1.02 0.57
CA VAL A 52 -13.07 0.37 0.47
C VAL A 52 -13.93 0.45 -0.79
N ASP A 53 -15.03 1.20 -0.71
CA ASP A 53 -16.14 1.26 -1.67
C ASP A 53 -15.79 1.88 -3.03
N ASP A 54 -14.57 1.63 -3.54
CA ASP A 54 -14.16 1.91 -4.92
C ASP A 54 -14.03 0.63 -5.77
N ASN A 55 -14.24 -0.55 -5.17
CA ASN A 55 -14.14 -1.86 -5.83
C ASN A 55 -12.74 -2.09 -6.46
N ALA A 56 -11.70 -1.42 -5.95
CA ALA A 56 -10.34 -1.54 -6.48
C ALA A 56 -9.56 -2.67 -5.77
N ASP A 57 -9.18 -3.69 -6.54
CA ASP A 57 -8.28 -4.74 -6.09
C ASP A 57 -6.85 -4.18 -5.91
N ARG A 58 -6.54 -3.70 -4.71
CA ARG A 58 -5.18 -3.28 -4.32
C ARG A 58 -4.45 -4.43 -3.67
N VAL A 59 -3.12 -4.48 -3.78
CA VAL A 59 -2.29 -5.49 -3.12
C VAL A 59 -1.73 -4.93 -1.80
N VAL A 60 -2.07 -5.57 -0.67
CA VAL A 60 -1.52 -5.20 0.64
C VAL A 60 -0.05 -5.61 0.72
N VAL A 61 0.80 -4.62 1.00
CA VAL A 61 2.23 -4.83 1.21
C VAL A 61 2.46 -4.98 2.71
N PRO A 62 2.90 -6.15 3.19
CA PRO A 62 3.20 -6.36 4.61
C PRO A 62 4.32 -5.43 5.10
N GLY A 63 4.66 -5.49 6.39
CA GLY A 63 5.71 -4.68 7.03
C GLY A 63 7.15 -4.87 6.51
N ASP A 64 7.32 -5.36 5.28
CA ASP A 64 8.60 -5.55 4.60
C ASP A 64 9.12 -4.22 4.03
N HIS A 65 10.23 -3.75 4.58
CA HIS A 65 10.88 -2.51 4.21
C HIS A 65 11.45 -2.54 2.77
N GLU A 66 12.10 -3.65 2.39
CA GLU A 66 12.76 -3.79 1.10
C GLU A 66 11.73 -3.84 -0.03
N LEU A 67 10.61 -4.50 0.22
CA LEU A 67 9.51 -4.56 -0.74
C LEU A 67 8.89 -3.18 -0.94
N LYS A 68 8.61 -2.43 0.14
CA LYS A 68 8.12 -1.04 0.05
C LYS A 68 9.09 -0.14 -0.69
N LEU A 69 10.39 -0.29 -0.45
CA LEU A 69 11.44 0.48 -1.12
C LEU A 69 11.45 0.19 -2.62
N LYS A 70 11.47 -1.09 -3.01
CA LYS A 70 11.47 -1.50 -4.41
C LYS A 70 10.23 -1.03 -5.16
N ILE A 71 9.05 -1.18 -4.55
CA ILE A 71 7.80 -0.67 -5.12
C ILE A 71 7.89 0.85 -5.30
N THR A 72 8.34 1.60 -4.29
CA THR A 72 8.46 3.05 -4.39
C THR A 72 9.44 3.48 -5.49
N TYR A 73 10.59 2.80 -5.59
CA TYR A 73 11.59 3.03 -6.63
C TYR A 73 11.01 2.86 -8.04
N GLU A 74 10.26 1.78 -8.31
CA GLU A 74 9.70 1.53 -9.63
C GLU A 74 8.73 2.64 -10.10
N TYR A 75 8.03 3.27 -9.14
CA TYR A 75 7.04 4.32 -9.43
C TYR A 75 7.63 5.73 -9.37
N HIS A 76 8.76 5.92 -8.68
CA HIS A 76 9.41 7.20 -8.52
C HIS A 76 10.67 7.34 -9.38
N ASP A 77 11.61 6.39 -9.31
CA ASP A 77 12.96 6.55 -9.86
C ASP A 77 13.25 5.75 -11.13
N ALA A 78 12.38 4.82 -11.52
CA ALA A 78 12.54 4.11 -12.77
C ALA A 78 12.67 5.11 -13.93
N PRO A 79 13.58 4.92 -14.92
CA PRO A 79 13.74 5.85 -16.04
C PRO A 79 12.43 6.16 -16.80
N THR A 80 11.44 5.28 -16.69
CA THR A 80 10.11 5.39 -17.30
C THR A 80 9.07 6.13 -16.46
N SER A 81 9.31 6.38 -15.17
CA SER A 81 8.35 7.03 -14.26
C SER A 81 8.31 8.55 -14.39
N GLY A 82 9.42 9.15 -14.84
CA GLY A 82 9.57 10.59 -14.98
C GLY A 82 9.75 11.35 -13.65
N HIS A 83 10.19 10.68 -12.58
CA HIS A 83 10.44 11.29 -11.26
C HIS A 83 9.30 12.18 -10.74
N PRO A 84 8.10 11.61 -10.55
CA PRO A 84 6.94 12.36 -10.07
C PRO A 84 7.17 12.94 -8.66
N GLY A 85 6.67 14.15 -8.44
CA GLY A 85 6.62 14.74 -7.10
C GLY A 85 5.71 13.94 -6.14
N ARG A 86 5.85 14.22 -4.84
CA ARG A 86 5.21 13.50 -3.71
C ARG A 86 3.77 13.06 -3.95
N GLU A 87 2.89 13.98 -4.32
CA GLU A 87 1.45 13.72 -4.45
C GLU A 87 1.15 12.73 -5.57
N LYS A 88 1.80 12.92 -6.72
CA LYS A 88 1.63 12.03 -7.86
C LYS A 88 2.20 10.64 -7.58
N THR A 89 3.32 10.56 -6.87
CA THR A 89 3.89 9.27 -6.42
C THR A 89 2.93 8.52 -5.50
N TYR A 90 2.32 9.20 -4.53
CA TYR A 90 1.34 8.58 -3.63
C TYR A 90 0.12 8.05 -4.39
N LEU A 91 -0.45 8.85 -5.30
CA LEU A 91 -1.61 8.45 -6.09
C LEU A 91 -1.32 7.24 -6.99
N LEU A 92 -0.14 7.21 -7.63
CA LEU A 92 0.24 6.08 -8.48
C LEU A 92 0.43 4.79 -7.67
N LEU A 93 1.00 4.89 -6.48
CA LEU A 93 1.20 3.73 -5.59
C LEU A 93 -0.13 3.20 -5.03
N THR A 94 -1.02 4.09 -4.58
CA THR A 94 -2.31 3.67 -3.97
C THR A 94 -3.28 3.05 -4.98
N ARG A 95 -3.02 3.20 -6.29
CA ARG A 95 -3.77 2.51 -7.34
C ARG A 95 -3.64 1.00 -7.26
N ASP A 96 -2.42 0.52 -7.02
CA ASP A 96 -2.09 -0.90 -7.13
C ASP A 96 -1.71 -1.52 -5.78
N PHE A 97 -1.29 -0.71 -4.79
CA PHE A 97 -0.77 -1.17 -3.51
C PHE A 97 -1.32 -0.41 -2.32
N TYR A 98 -1.47 -1.11 -1.20
CA TYR A 98 -1.83 -0.52 0.10
C TYR A 98 -0.80 -0.93 1.16
N TRP A 99 -0.45 -0.01 2.07
CA TRP A 99 0.12 -0.35 3.37
C TRP A 99 -0.08 0.78 4.37
N SER A 100 -0.10 0.47 5.67
CA SER A 100 -0.27 1.51 6.69
C SER A 100 0.78 2.63 6.61
N HIS A 101 0.32 3.88 6.77
CA HIS A 101 1.16 5.09 6.70
C HIS A 101 1.87 5.29 5.33
N GLN A 102 1.27 4.83 4.23
CA GLN A 102 1.84 4.92 2.88
C GLN A 102 2.18 6.35 2.48
N TYR A 103 1.34 7.33 2.81
CA TYR A 103 1.64 8.74 2.53
C TYR A 103 2.89 9.24 3.28
N LYS A 104 3.05 8.88 4.56
CA LYS A 104 4.22 9.25 5.38
C LYS A 104 5.50 8.65 4.81
N TRP A 105 5.43 7.41 4.31
CA TRP A 105 6.53 6.75 3.62
C TRP A 105 6.93 7.51 2.35
N VAL A 106 5.97 7.76 1.45
CA VAL A 106 6.20 8.48 0.19
C VAL A 106 6.78 9.86 0.42
N ARG A 107 6.23 10.62 1.39
CA ARG A 107 6.75 11.93 1.76
C ARG A 107 8.22 11.89 2.19
N LYS A 108 8.60 10.88 2.99
CA LYS A 108 9.99 10.73 3.44
C LYS A 108 10.92 10.35 2.28
N TYR A 109 10.47 9.46 1.42
CA TYR A 109 11.24 8.97 0.28
C TYR A 109 11.51 10.08 -0.74
N VAL A 110 10.46 10.75 -1.24
CA VAL A 110 10.60 11.78 -2.27
C VAL A 110 11.42 12.98 -1.78
N ARG A 111 11.28 13.36 -0.50
CA ARG A 111 12.10 14.42 0.11
C ARG A 111 13.61 14.11 0.10
N ALA A 112 14.00 12.83 0.08
CA ALA A 112 15.40 12.44 0.01
C ALA A 112 15.97 12.48 -1.42
N CYS A 113 15.11 12.66 -2.44
CA CYS A 113 15.48 12.78 -3.84
C CYS A 113 15.56 14.23 -4.34
N GLU A 114 15.01 15.19 -3.57
CA GLU A 114 15.13 16.65 -3.79
C GLU A 114 16.46 17.19 -3.26
#